data_AF-I0YR13-F1
#
_entry.id   AF-I0YR13-F1
#
_cell.length_a   1.000
_cell.length_b   1.000
_cell.length_c   1.000
_cell.angle_alpha   90.00
_cell.angle_beta   90.00
_cell.angle_gamma   90.00
#
_symmetry.space_group_name_H-M   'P 1'
#
loop_
_entity.id
_entity.type
_entity.pdbx_description
1 polymer ?
#
loop_
_entity_poly.entity_id
_entity_poly.type
_entity_poly.pdbx_seq_one_letter_code
_entity_poly.pdbx_strand_id
1 'polypeptide(L)'
;MQRLAGSSVDLFTDELSNLEHGQLQFMAQRLPAFLPGSTTVQVPTSSCPADGASCADEADKASAGNENVPSNLPARPSSADNMGNKKKRAPAPRRYVMNDELSSLSAYMTARLSLEKVNAAVDDAATMAEGVAHMLATARARGKMATHDRKRAQMLMVNVAGKEGVKGHHWFMEQDMKSANILRPDKTGKSLLTVLRHLGRLHELRLSVEGSMQPVYTVQ
;
A
#
# COMPACT_ATOMS: atom_id res chain seq x y z
N MET A 1 57.32 33.80 -32.86
CA MET A 1 56.85 34.22 -31.52
C MET A 1 55.35 33.96 -31.45
N GLN A 2 55.00 32.72 -31.07
CA GLN A 2 54.26 32.35 -29.85
C GLN A 2 52.85 32.95 -29.74
N ARG A 3 51.86 32.09 -29.99
CA ARG A 3 50.44 32.25 -29.61
C ARG A 3 50.30 31.85 -28.14
N LEU A 4 49.69 32.69 -27.32
CA LEU A 4 49.17 32.31 -26.00
C LEU A 4 47.72 32.79 -25.91
N ALA A 5 46.81 31.85 -26.15
CA ALA A 5 45.39 31.96 -25.84
C ALA A 5 45.08 30.82 -24.88
N GLY A 6 44.47 31.13 -23.74
CA GLY A 6 44.03 30.15 -22.74
C GLY A 6 44.50 30.52 -21.34
N SER A 7 43.68 31.27 -20.59
CA SER A 7 43.76 31.39 -19.13
C SER A 7 42.65 32.32 -18.62
N SER A 8 41.42 31.84 -18.55
CA SER A 8 40.38 32.54 -17.78
C SER A 8 39.22 31.61 -17.41
N VAL A 9 38.89 30.65 -18.29
CA VAL A 9 37.83 29.66 -18.04
C VAL A 9 38.28 28.48 -17.16
N ASP A 10 39.56 28.11 -17.18
CA ASP A 10 40.05 26.93 -16.43
C ASP A 10 40.11 27.15 -14.91
N LEU A 11 40.28 28.39 -14.46
CA LEU A 11 40.37 28.74 -13.03
C LEU A 11 39.04 28.56 -12.27
N PHE A 12 37.91 28.76 -12.95
CA PHE A 12 36.58 28.59 -12.32
C PHE A 12 36.16 27.12 -12.26
N THR A 13 36.56 26.30 -13.23
CA THR A 13 36.29 24.86 -13.22
C THR A 13 37.11 24.12 -12.16
N ASP A 14 38.34 24.56 -11.88
CA ASP A 14 39.19 23.98 -10.84
C ASP A 14 38.63 24.21 -9.43
N GLU A 15 38.13 25.42 -9.13
CA GLU A 15 37.53 25.74 -7.82
C GLU A 15 36.25 24.92 -7.54
N LEU A 16 35.40 24.75 -8.55
CA LEU A 16 34.20 23.89 -8.44
C LEU A 16 34.58 22.41 -8.24
N SER A 17 35.60 21.94 -8.97
CA SER A 17 36.08 20.55 -8.85
C SER A 17 36.66 20.27 -7.45
N ASN A 18 37.39 21.23 -6.87
CA ASN A 18 37.93 21.11 -5.52
C ASN A 18 36.85 21.10 -4.44
N LEU A 19 35.78 21.89 -4.61
CA LEU A 19 34.65 21.89 -3.68
C LEU A 19 33.89 20.56 -3.70
N GLU A 20 33.65 20.00 -4.88
CA GLU A 20 33.02 18.68 -5.03
C GLU A 20 33.89 17.57 -4.40
N HIS A 21 35.21 17.61 -4.62
CA HIS A 21 36.13 16.65 -4.00
C HIS A 21 36.13 16.73 -2.48
N GLY A 22 36.11 17.93 -1.91
CA GLY A 22 36.03 18.14 -0.46
C GLY A 22 34.74 17.59 0.13
N GLN A 23 33.60 17.80 -0.56
CA GLN A 23 32.30 17.30 -0.12
C GLN A 23 32.24 15.76 -0.17
N LEU A 24 32.78 15.13 -1.22
CA LEU A 24 32.86 13.67 -1.33
C LEU A 24 33.73 13.04 -0.24
N GLN A 25 34.88 13.65 0.08
CA GLN A 25 35.72 13.17 1.19
C GLN A 25 35.01 13.31 2.55
N PHE A 26 34.29 14.42 2.77
CA PHE A 26 33.53 14.62 4.00
C PHE A 26 32.43 13.57 4.16
N MET A 27 31.73 13.23 3.07
CA MET A 27 30.74 12.15 3.07
C MET A 27 31.41 10.81 3.37
N ALA A 28 32.50 10.47 2.67
CA ALA A 28 33.26 9.22 2.84
C ALA A 28 33.67 8.96 4.30
N GLN A 29 34.15 10.00 5.01
CA GLN A 29 34.58 9.90 6.41
C GLN A 29 33.43 9.74 7.42
N ARG A 30 32.21 10.09 7.02
CA ARG A 30 31.03 10.08 7.89
C ARG A 30 30.03 8.98 7.54
N LEU A 31 30.36 8.08 6.62
CA LEU A 31 29.52 6.91 6.38
C LEU A 31 29.66 5.92 7.55
N PRO A 32 28.56 5.51 8.19
CA PRO A 32 28.57 4.43 9.16
C PRO A 32 28.96 3.10 8.49
N ALA A 33 29.76 2.29 9.17
CA ALA A 33 30.44 1.09 8.66
C ALA A 33 29.54 -0.11 8.27
N PHE A 34 28.23 0.09 8.12
CA PHE A 34 27.27 -0.98 7.84
C PHE A 34 26.45 -0.68 6.59
N LEU A 35 27.15 -0.55 5.47
CA LEU A 35 26.56 -0.84 4.17
C LEU A 35 26.93 -2.30 3.85
N PRO A 36 25.97 -3.23 3.74
CA PRO A 36 26.27 -4.57 3.26
C PRO A 36 26.90 -4.42 1.87
N GLY A 37 28.16 -4.85 1.76
CA GLY A 37 28.91 -4.79 0.51
C GLY A 37 28.10 -5.41 -0.62
N SER A 38 28.16 -4.80 -1.79
CA SER A 38 27.55 -5.32 -3.01
C SER A 38 28.08 -6.73 -3.24
N THR A 39 27.29 -7.73 -2.84
CA THR A 39 27.50 -9.14 -3.20
C THR A 39 27.50 -9.17 -4.71
N THR A 40 28.68 -9.35 -5.29
CA THR A 40 28.85 -9.65 -6.69
C THR A 40 28.01 -10.90 -6.97
N VAL A 41 26.94 -10.73 -7.74
CA VAL A 41 26.09 -11.83 -8.19
C VAL A 41 26.92 -12.60 -9.20
N GLN A 42 27.62 -13.64 -8.74
CA GLN A 42 28.16 -14.65 -9.62
C GLN A 42 26.99 -15.45 -10.17
N VAL A 43 26.79 -15.34 -11.48
CA VAL A 43 25.87 -16.17 -12.26
C VAL A 43 26.49 -17.57 -12.40
N PRO A 44 25.90 -18.65 -11.87
CA PRO A 44 26.32 -19.99 -12.24
C PRO A 44 25.73 -20.35 -13.61
N THR A 45 26.61 -20.43 -14.60
CA THR A 45 26.42 -21.26 -15.80
C THR A 45 26.28 -22.71 -15.38
N SER A 46 25.09 -23.31 -15.53
CA SER A 46 24.90 -24.76 -15.44
C SER A 46 24.44 -25.31 -16.79
N SER A 47 25.39 -25.92 -17.49
CA SER A 47 25.21 -26.82 -18.62
C SER A 47 24.51 -28.12 -18.20
N CYS A 48 23.61 -28.60 -19.05
CA CYS A 48 23.04 -29.96 -18.99
C CYS A 48 24.13 -31.03 -19.22
N PRO A 49 23.92 -32.24 -18.69
CA PRO A 49 24.09 -33.42 -19.53
C PRO A 49 22.93 -34.42 -19.45
N ALA A 50 22.83 -35.21 -20.51
CA ALA A 50 21.83 -36.24 -20.80
C ALA A 50 22.15 -37.61 -20.14
N ASP A 51 21.32 -38.61 -20.47
CA ASP A 51 21.38 -40.06 -20.18
C ASP A 51 20.52 -40.51 -18.97
N GLY A 52 19.60 -41.49 -19.00
CA GLY A 52 19.07 -42.43 -19.99
C GLY A 52 18.37 -43.62 -19.27
N ALA A 53 17.26 -44.15 -19.83
CA ALA A 53 16.58 -45.46 -19.58
C ALA A 53 15.83 -45.68 -18.21
N SER A 54 14.67 -46.35 -18.06
CA SER A 54 13.76 -47.14 -18.91
C SER A 54 12.41 -47.46 -18.19
N CYS A 55 11.35 -47.64 -18.99
CA CYS A 55 10.12 -48.47 -18.92
C CYS A 55 9.21 -48.60 -17.67
N ALA A 56 7.92 -48.24 -17.83
CA ALA A 56 6.77 -49.18 -17.76
C ALA A 56 5.44 -48.51 -18.22
N ASP A 57 4.71 -49.22 -19.09
CA ASP A 57 3.33 -49.03 -19.61
C ASP A 57 2.25 -48.90 -18.49
N GLU A 58 0.99 -48.45 -18.69
CA GLU A 58 0.05 -48.73 -19.78
C GLU A 58 -1.25 -47.85 -19.66
N ALA A 59 -1.87 -47.54 -20.82
CA ALA A 59 -3.32 -47.37 -21.12
C ALA A 59 -4.21 -46.36 -20.34
N ASP A 60 -5.17 -45.61 -20.90
CA ASP A 60 -5.68 -45.38 -22.26
C ASP A 60 -6.65 -44.16 -22.20
N LYS A 61 -6.88 -43.53 -23.35
CA LYS A 61 -8.12 -42.88 -23.83
C LYS A 61 -8.07 -41.38 -24.18
N ALA A 62 -8.35 -41.18 -25.47
CA ALA A 62 -8.28 -40.00 -26.34
C ALA A 62 -9.28 -38.86 -26.04
N SER A 63 -8.96 -37.63 -26.48
CA SER A 63 -9.49 -37.06 -27.73
C SER A 63 -9.15 -35.57 -27.95
N ALA A 64 -8.35 -35.32 -28.99
CA ALA A 64 -8.34 -34.24 -30.00
C ALA A 64 -8.70 -32.77 -29.68
N GLY A 65 -7.70 -31.89 -29.91
CA GLY A 65 -7.77 -30.64 -30.72
C GLY A 65 -8.14 -29.34 -29.99
N ASN A 66 -7.55 -28.16 -30.22
CA ASN A 66 -6.45 -27.73 -31.07
C ASN A 66 -6.06 -26.28 -30.67
N GLU A 67 -4.76 -25.95 -30.73
CA GLU A 67 -4.11 -24.66 -31.04
C GLU A 67 -4.69 -23.32 -30.54
N ASN A 68 -3.94 -22.58 -29.70
CA ASN A 68 -2.99 -21.53 -30.15
C ASN A 68 -2.64 -20.57 -28.98
N VAL A 69 -1.39 -20.65 -28.51
CA VAL A 69 -0.78 -19.73 -27.54
C VAL A 69 0.20 -18.83 -28.31
N PRO A 70 0.08 -17.51 -28.22
CA PRO A 70 1.24 -16.65 -28.37
C PRO A 70 1.71 -16.15 -27.00
N SER A 71 2.89 -16.64 -26.62
CA SER A 71 3.82 -15.99 -25.72
C SER A 71 4.09 -14.57 -26.20
N ASN A 72 3.85 -13.56 -25.36
CA ASN A 72 4.66 -12.34 -25.41
C ASN A 72 4.65 -11.61 -24.08
N LEU A 73 5.69 -11.84 -23.28
CA LEU A 73 6.19 -10.84 -22.34
C LEU A 73 6.82 -9.71 -23.15
N PRO A 74 6.64 -8.46 -22.72
CA PRO A 74 7.83 -7.62 -22.60
C PRO A 74 7.95 -7.03 -21.21
N ALA A 75 9.18 -7.08 -20.74
CA ALA A 75 9.68 -6.44 -19.55
C ALA A 75 9.36 -4.93 -19.52
N ARG A 76 9.09 -4.42 -18.31
CA ARG A 76 9.35 -3.02 -17.91
C ARG A 76 10.82 -2.72 -18.23
N PRO A 77 11.21 -1.53 -18.72
CA PRO A 77 11.16 -0.33 -17.89
C PRO A 77 10.98 1.00 -18.66
N SER A 78 10.04 1.86 -18.25
CA SER A 78 10.15 3.29 -18.56
C SER A 78 9.55 4.14 -17.45
N SER A 79 10.43 4.87 -16.78
CA SER A 79 10.18 6.04 -15.94
C SER A 79 9.72 7.23 -16.80
N ALA A 80 9.15 8.25 -16.13
CA ALA A 80 8.53 9.48 -16.66
C ALA A 80 7.06 9.27 -17.10
N ASP A 81 6.06 10.03 -16.64
CA ASP A 81 6.07 11.46 -16.39
C ASP A 81 5.32 11.90 -15.12
N ASN A 82 6.00 12.76 -14.37
CA ASN A 82 5.46 13.65 -13.37
C ASN A 82 4.68 14.77 -14.08
N MET A 83 3.39 14.57 -14.33
CA MET A 83 2.50 15.64 -14.81
C MET A 83 1.50 15.96 -13.70
N GLY A 84 1.64 17.16 -13.12
CA GLY A 84 0.90 17.63 -11.95
C GLY A 84 -0.59 17.37 -12.02
N ASN A 85 -1.07 16.42 -11.22
CA ASN A 85 -2.48 16.09 -11.13
C ASN A 85 -2.94 16.29 -9.69
N LYS A 86 -3.92 17.17 -9.53
CA LYS A 86 -4.61 17.55 -8.27
C LYS A 86 -4.59 16.37 -7.30
N LYS A 87 -3.89 16.51 -6.16
CA LYS A 87 -3.68 15.47 -5.13
C LYS A 87 -4.96 14.68 -4.89
N LYS A 88 -5.14 13.60 -5.65
CA LYS A 88 -6.15 12.58 -5.35
C LYS A 88 -5.69 12.03 -4.02
N ARG A 89 -6.56 12.10 -3.01
CA ARG A 89 -6.27 11.50 -1.71
C ARG A 89 -5.85 10.05 -1.97
N ALA A 90 -4.71 9.64 -1.40
CA ALA A 90 -4.18 8.30 -1.62
C ALA A 90 -5.28 7.26 -1.30
N PRO A 91 -5.33 6.12 -2.00
CA PRO A 91 -6.28 5.05 -1.68
C PRO A 91 -6.12 4.61 -0.22
N ALA A 92 -7.17 4.01 0.36
CA ALA A 92 -7.07 3.54 1.73
C ALA A 92 -6.05 2.39 1.82
N PRO A 93 -5.20 2.36 2.85
CA PRO A 93 -4.21 1.30 3.01
C PRO A 93 -4.91 -0.05 3.23
N ARG A 94 -4.55 -1.04 2.41
CA ARG A 94 -5.06 -2.42 2.48
C ARG A 94 -3.91 -3.33 2.89
N ARG A 95 -3.74 -3.51 4.20
CA ARG A 95 -2.70 -4.37 4.77
C ARG A 95 -3.32 -5.72 5.16
N TYR A 96 -3.27 -6.67 4.25
CA TYR A 96 -3.77 -8.03 4.48
C TYR A 96 -3.05 -8.73 5.64
N VAL A 97 -3.73 -9.72 6.19
CA VAL A 97 -3.28 -10.55 7.29
C VAL A 97 -2.81 -11.90 6.74
N MET A 98 -1.68 -12.38 7.24
CA MET A 98 -1.13 -13.70 6.91
C MET A 98 -1.61 -14.76 7.89
N ASN A 99 -1.56 -16.03 7.48
CA ASN A 99 -1.97 -17.14 8.34
C ASN A 99 -1.15 -17.18 9.65
N ASP A 100 0.14 -16.91 9.58
CA ASP A 100 1.03 -16.88 10.76
C ASP A 100 0.64 -15.79 11.76
N GLU A 101 0.27 -14.59 11.27
CA GLU A 101 -0.22 -13.50 12.11
C GLU A 101 -1.52 -13.89 12.82
N LEU A 102 -2.42 -14.61 12.13
CA LEU A 102 -3.68 -15.07 12.68
C LEU A 102 -3.50 -16.21 13.71
N SER A 103 -2.59 -17.15 13.43
CA SER A 103 -2.25 -18.27 14.31
C SER A 103 -1.48 -17.82 15.56
N SER A 104 -0.75 -16.70 15.49
CA SER A 104 -0.11 -16.09 16.66
C SER A 104 -1.10 -15.46 17.65
N LEU A 105 -2.35 -15.23 17.26
CA LEU A 105 -3.38 -14.71 18.15
C LEU A 105 -3.91 -15.81 19.07
N SER A 106 -4.39 -15.43 20.25
CA SER A 106 -5.05 -16.38 21.14
C SER A 106 -6.32 -16.95 20.48
N ALA A 107 -6.57 -18.25 20.70
CA ALA A 107 -7.79 -18.93 20.22
C ALA A 107 -9.09 -18.21 20.65
N TYR A 108 -9.03 -17.49 21.76
CA TYR A 108 -10.12 -16.67 22.28
C TYR A 108 -10.45 -15.48 21.35
N MET A 109 -9.45 -14.82 20.77
CA MET A 109 -9.63 -13.68 19.85
C MET A 109 -10.09 -14.12 18.48
N THR A 110 -9.55 -15.23 17.99
CA THR A 110 -9.84 -15.74 16.67
C THR A 110 -11.21 -16.39 16.57
N ALA A 111 -11.85 -16.82 17.67
CA ALA A 111 -13.27 -17.17 17.77
C ALA A 111 -13.95 -17.60 16.44
N ARG A 112 -13.56 -18.76 15.88
CA ARG A 112 -14.09 -19.33 14.61
C ARG A 112 -13.99 -18.43 13.36
N LEU A 113 -13.15 -17.40 13.38
CA LEU A 113 -12.84 -16.54 12.24
C LEU A 113 -11.86 -17.27 11.34
N SER A 114 -12.19 -17.33 10.05
CA SER A 114 -11.27 -17.78 9.01
C SER A 114 -10.43 -16.60 8.51
N LEU A 115 -9.23 -16.88 8.00
CA LEU A 115 -8.35 -15.89 7.36
C LEU A 115 -9.07 -15.11 6.26
N GLU A 116 -9.89 -15.80 5.47
CA GLU A 116 -10.71 -15.21 4.40
C GLU A 116 -11.65 -14.13 4.94
N LYS A 117 -12.33 -14.37 6.07
CA LYS A 117 -13.23 -13.38 6.69
C LYS A 117 -12.48 -12.16 7.21
N VAL A 118 -11.27 -12.35 7.74
CA VAL A 118 -10.44 -11.24 8.23
C VAL A 118 -9.96 -10.37 7.07
N ASN A 119 -9.46 -11.00 6.00
CA ASN A 119 -8.97 -10.26 4.83
C ASN A 119 -10.11 -9.56 4.08
N ALA A 120 -11.26 -10.21 3.93
CA ALA A 120 -12.42 -9.58 3.33
C ALA A 120 -12.98 -8.43 4.21
N ALA A 121 -12.84 -8.52 5.54
CA ALA A 121 -13.15 -7.39 6.42
C ALA A 121 -12.18 -6.21 6.27
N VAL A 122 -10.91 -6.45 5.94
CA VAL A 122 -9.95 -5.39 5.59
C VAL A 122 -10.38 -4.68 4.30
N ASP A 123 -10.81 -5.44 3.29
CA ASP A 123 -11.32 -4.87 2.03
C ASP A 123 -12.60 -4.04 2.23
N ASP A 124 -13.54 -4.53 3.04
CA ASP A 124 -14.74 -3.80 3.42
C ASP A 124 -14.37 -2.49 4.14
N ALA A 125 -13.46 -2.56 5.13
CA ALA A 125 -13.01 -1.39 5.88
C ALA A 125 -12.35 -0.33 4.99
N ALA A 126 -11.48 -0.75 4.07
CA ALA A 126 -10.85 0.15 3.10
C ALA A 126 -11.88 0.79 2.17
N THR A 127 -12.81 0.00 1.64
CA THR A 127 -13.86 0.46 0.72
C THR A 127 -14.81 1.45 1.39
N MET A 128 -15.22 1.20 2.65
CA MET A 128 -16.02 2.15 3.43
C MET A 128 -15.28 3.46 3.66
N ALA A 129 -14.01 3.39 4.05
CA ALA A 129 -13.20 4.57 4.32
C ALA A 129 -12.94 5.40 3.05
N GLU A 130 -12.78 4.74 1.90
CA GLU A 130 -12.73 5.36 0.57
C GLU A 130 -14.05 6.03 0.20
N GLY A 131 -15.19 5.37 0.47
CA GLY A 131 -16.52 5.94 0.24
C GLY A 131 -16.74 7.23 1.05
N VAL A 132 -16.39 7.23 2.33
CA VAL A 132 -16.46 8.43 3.19
C VAL A 132 -15.50 9.50 2.69
N ALA A 133 -14.25 9.14 2.34
CA ALA A 133 -13.28 10.07 1.80
C ALA A 133 -13.77 10.71 0.48
N HIS A 134 -14.39 9.92 -0.40
CA HIS A 134 -14.96 10.36 -1.66
C HIS A 134 -16.17 11.28 -1.45
N MET A 135 -17.08 10.94 -0.55
CA MET A 135 -18.21 11.78 -0.16
C MET A 135 -17.73 13.14 0.38
N LEU A 136 -16.70 13.15 1.22
CA LEU A 136 -16.12 14.38 1.75
C LEU A 136 -15.37 15.18 0.68
N ALA A 137 -14.71 14.52 -0.28
CA ALA A 137 -14.01 15.19 -1.38
C ALA A 137 -15.01 15.84 -2.36
N THR A 138 -16.07 15.13 -2.72
CA THR A 138 -17.14 15.62 -3.61
C THR A 138 -17.93 16.76 -2.95
N ALA A 139 -18.19 16.69 -1.65
CA ALA A 139 -18.82 17.78 -0.90
C ALA A 139 -17.95 19.05 -0.90
N ARG A 140 -16.63 18.92 -0.69
CA ARG A 140 -15.67 20.04 -0.77
C ARG A 140 -15.61 20.66 -2.17
N ALA A 141 -15.65 19.82 -3.21
CA ALA A 141 -15.66 20.27 -4.60
C ALA A 141 -17.00 20.86 -5.05
N ARG A 142 -18.00 20.99 -4.16
CA ARG A 142 -19.38 21.38 -4.48
C ARG A 142 -19.97 20.56 -5.65
N GLY A 143 -19.59 19.29 -5.73
CA GLY A 143 -20.05 18.37 -6.76
C GLY A 143 -21.54 18.08 -6.65
N LYS A 144 -22.11 17.49 -7.70
CA LYS A 144 -23.50 17.01 -7.71
C LYS A 144 -23.59 15.78 -6.80
N MET A 145 -24.42 15.86 -5.76
CA MET A 145 -24.71 14.79 -4.80
C MET A 145 -26.14 14.96 -4.28
N ALA A 146 -26.74 13.88 -3.78
CA ALA A 146 -28.07 13.92 -3.19
C ALA A 146 -28.10 14.88 -1.98
N THR A 147 -29.26 15.48 -1.72
CA THR A 147 -29.44 16.43 -0.62
C THR A 147 -29.16 15.80 0.75
N HIS A 148 -29.55 14.54 0.94
CA HIS A 148 -29.25 13.74 2.12
C HIS A 148 -27.74 13.57 2.32
N ASP A 149 -27.03 13.13 1.28
CA ASP A 149 -25.59 12.88 1.34
C ASP A 149 -24.79 14.16 1.55
N ARG A 150 -25.26 15.28 0.99
CA ARG A 150 -24.65 16.59 1.22
C ARG A 150 -24.76 17.04 2.67
N LYS A 151 -25.95 16.91 3.28
CA LYS A 151 -26.16 17.24 4.71
C LYS A 151 -25.28 16.36 5.59
N ARG A 152 -25.23 15.06 5.29
CA ARG A 152 -24.37 14.10 5.99
C ARG A 152 -22.90 14.50 5.87
N ALA A 153 -22.40 14.74 4.67
CA ALA A 153 -21.02 15.13 4.42
C ALA A 153 -20.65 16.43 5.17
N GLN A 154 -21.55 17.42 5.18
CA GLN A 154 -21.35 18.66 5.93
C GLN A 154 -21.24 18.39 7.43
N MET A 155 -22.12 17.56 7.98
CA MET A 155 -22.10 17.17 9.39
C MET A 155 -20.77 16.47 9.76
N LEU A 156 -20.32 15.54 8.93
CA LEU A 156 -19.04 14.84 9.08
C LEU A 156 -17.82 15.79 9.00
N MET A 157 -17.86 16.78 8.11
CA MET A 157 -16.79 17.77 7.97
C MET A 157 -16.63 18.62 9.23
N VAL A 158 -17.75 19.04 9.84
CA VAL A 158 -17.74 19.88 11.04
C VAL A 158 -17.40 19.07 12.29
N ASN A 159 -18.04 17.91 12.46
CA ASN A 159 -17.96 17.16 13.72
C ASN A 159 -16.82 16.16 13.81
N VAL A 160 -16.26 15.69 12.69
CA VAL A 160 -15.31 14.55 12.68
C VAL A 160 -14.01 14.90 11.96
N ALA A 161 -14.07 15.49 10.76
CA ALA A 161 -12.88 15.66 9.92
C ALA A 161 -11.79 16.57 10.51
N GLY A 162 -12.15 17.48 11.44
CA GLY A 162 -11.22 18.38 12.11
C GLY A 162 -10.60 17.84 13.40
N LYS A 163 -11.04 16.67 13.87
CA LYS A 163 -10.60 16.12 15.16
C LYS A 163 -9.23 15.45 15.06
N GLU A 164 -8.47 15.58 16.14
CA GLU A 164 -7.16 14.96 16.29
C GLU A 164 -7.28 13.42 16.19
N GLY A 165 -6.32 12.78 15.53
CA GLY A 165 -6.33 11.33 15.25
C GLY A 165 -7.09 10.90 13.99
N VAL A 166 -7.99 11.74 13.46
CA VAL A 166 -8.77 11.45 12.24
C VAL A 166 -8.25 12.23 11.02
N LYS A 167 -7.64 13.40 11.28
CA LYS A 167 -7.05 14.24 10.25
C LYS A 167 -5.94 13.50 9.50
N GLY A 168 -6.08 13.41 8.18
CA GLY A 168 -5.10 12.77 7.30
C GLY A 168 -5.32 11.26 7.09
N HIS A 169 -6.01 10.57 7.99
CA HIS A 169 -6.29 9.13 7.87
C HIS A 169 -7.59 8.85 7.12
N HIS A 170 -7.72 7.64 6.59
CA HIS A 170 -8.98 7.10 6.09
C HIS A 170 -9.79 6.57 7.27
N TRP A 171 -11.07 6.91 7.34
CA TRP A 171 -11.90 6.59 8.49
C TRP A 171 -13.35 6.36 8.09
N PHE A 172 -14.06 5.62 8.92
CA PHE A 172 -15.48 5.35 8.80
C PHE A 172 -16.13 5.25 10.19
N MET A 173 -17.45 5.33 10.26
CA MET A 173 -18.20 5.20 11.50
C MET A 173 -19.08 3.95 11.49
N GLU A 174 -19.62 3.58 12.65
CA GLU A 174 -20.54 2.44 12.78
C GLU A 174 -21.77 2.54 11.86
N GLN A 175 -22.23 3.76 11.56
CA GLN A 175 -23.34 3.96 10.61
C GLN A 175 -23.00 3.49 9.20
N ASP A 176 -21.73 3.56 8.79
CA ASP A 176 -21.27 3.07 7.49
C ASP A 176 -21.19 1.54 7.46
N MET A 177 -20.80 0.93 8.58
CA MET A 177 -20.69 -0.53 8.74
C MET A 177 -22.00 -1.28 8.54
N LYS A 178 -23.15 -0.62 8.72
CA LYS A 178 -24.46 -1.22 8.42
C LYS A 178 -24.62 -1.62 6.95
N SER A 179 -23.88 -0.98 6.06
CA SER A 179 -23.88 -1.27 4.63
C SER A 179 -22.86 -2.34 4.21
N ALA A 180 -21.93 -2.71 5.09
CA ALA A 180 -20.92 -3.72 4.81
C ALA A 180 -21.51 -5.14 4.85
N ASN A 181 -20.95 -6.03 4.04
CA ASN A 181 -21.41 -7.41 3.96
C ASN A 181 -20.82 -8.25 5.11
N ILE A 182 -19.53 -8.09 5.39
CA ILE A 182 -18.80 -8.91 6.36
C ILE A 182 -18.57 -8.16 7.66
N LEU A 183 -18.22 -6.87 7.59
CA LEU A 183 -17.99 -6.03 8.76
C LEU A 183 -19.28 -5.40 9.30
N ARG A 184 -20.23 -6.23 9.72
CA ARG A 184 -21.51 -5.78 10.29
C ARG A 184 -21.39 -5.49 11.80
N PRO A 185 -22.28 -4.70 12.41
CA PRO A 185 -22.26 -4.44 13.85
C PRO A 185 -22.84 -5.62 14.69
N ASP A 186 -22.59 -6.86 14.25
CA ASP A 186 -23.05 -8.09 14.90
C ASP A 186 -21.96 -8.68 15.81
N LYS A 187 -22.21 -9.87 16.37
CA LYS A 187 -21.23 -10.53 17.25
C LYS A 187 -19.95 -10.90 16.49
N THR A 188 -20.06 -11.34 15.23
CA THR A 188 -18.92 -11.73 14.40
C THR A 188 -18.14 -10.50 13.91
N GLY A 189 -18.82 -9.43 13.51
CA GLY A 189 -18.13 -8.18 13.18
C GLY A 189 -17.43 -7.53 14.38
N LYS A 190 -17.99 -7.64 15.59
CA LYS A 190 -17.29 -7.22 16.82
C LYS A 190 -16.02 -8.02 17.07
N SER A 191 -16.04 -9.35 16.86
CA SER A 191 -14.81 -10.15 16.95
C SER A 191 -13.80 -9.78 15.87
N LEU A 192 -14.26 -9.52 14.63
CA LEU A 192 -13.39 -9.05 13.53
C LEU A 192 -12.72 -7.72 13.86
N LEU A 193 -13.47 -6.73 14.33
CA LEU A 193 -12.93 -5.44 14.77
C LEU A 193 -11.89 -5.60 15.88
N THR A 194 -12.16 -6.50 16.82
CA THR A 194 -11.24 -6.76 17.96
C THR A 194 -9.92 -7.35 17.47
N VAL A 195 -9.98 -8.32 16.54
CA VAL A 195 -8.80 -8.90 15.89
C VAL A 195 -8.03 -7.85 15.08
N LEU A 196 -8.72 -7.09 14.23
CA LEU A 196 -8.10 -6.08 13.39
C LEU A 196 -7.45 -4.95 14.20
N ARG A 197 -8.02 -4.63 15.36
CA ARG A 197 -7.43 -3.69 16.32
C ARG A 197 -6.16 -4.26 16.96
N HIS A 198 -6.16 -5.54 17.31
CA HIS A 198 -4.98 -6.20 17.89
C HIS A 198 -3.82 -6.30 16.89
N LEU A 199 -4.12 -6.56 15.62
CA LEU A 199 -3.13 -6.59 14.53
C LEU A 199 -2.67 -5.19 14.08
N GLY A 200 -3.19 -4.12 14.69
CA GLY A 200 -2.84 -2.73 14.37
C GLY A 200 -3.25 -2.29 12.96
N ARG A 201 -4.25 -2.94 12.36
CA ARG A 201 -4.79 -2.55 11.04
C ARG A 201 -5.84 -1.45 11.15
N LEU A 202 -6.54 -1.42 12.29
CA LEU A 202 -7.60 -0.48 12.61
C LEU A 202 -7.38 0.12 14.00
N HIS A 203 -7.73 1.40 14.16
CA HIS A 203 -7.75 2.06 15.46
C HIS A 203 -9.14 2.63 15.76
N GLU A 204 -9.65 2.37 16.96
CA GLU A 204 -10.94 2.91 17.43
C GLU A 204 -10.69 4.20 18.20
N LEU A 205 -11.34 5.28 17.78
CA LEU A 205 -11.34 6.57 18.43
C LEU A 205 -12.77 6.96 18.80
N ARG A 206 -13.03 7.23 20.08
CA ARG A 206 -14.37 7.66 20.53
C ARG A 206 -14.48 9.17 20.49
N LEU A 207 -15.35 9.67 19.64
CA LEU A 207 -15.56 11.10 19.44
C LEU A 207 -16.96 11.49 19.88
N SER A 208 -17.08 12.62 20.58
CA SER A 208 -18.40 13.21 20.86
C SER A 208 -18.95 13.84 19.58
N VAL A 209 -19.89 13.18 18.92
CA VAL A 209 -20.62 13.67 17.75
C VAL A 209 -22.03 13.99 18.22
N GLU A 210 -22.43 15.26 18.13
CA GLU A 210 -23.80 15.71 18.45
C GLU A 210 -24.23 15.34 19.90
N GLY A 211 -23.30 15.45 20.85
CA GLY A 211 -23.55 15.12 22.26
C GLY A 211 -23.53 13.63 22.61
N SER A 212 -23.34 12.74 21.63
CA SER A 212 -23.19 11.30 21.85
C SER A 212 -21.74 10.84 21.58
N MET A 213 -21.19 9.95 22.42
CA MET A 213 -19.93 9.29 22.11
C MET A 213 -20.14 8.25 21.01
N GLN A 214 -19.54 8.46 19.85
CA GLN A 214 -19.56 7.52 18.74
C GLN A 214 -18.17 6.96 18.46
N PRO A 215 -18.03 5.64 18.21
CA PRO A 215 -16.78 5.06 17.77
C PRO A 215 -16.52 5.41 16.30
N VAL A 216 -15.34 5.96 16.04
CA VAL A 216 -14.79 6.22 14.71
C VAL A 216 -13.61 5.30 14.50
N TYR A 217 -13.61 4.57 13.40
CA TYR A 217 -12.53 3.64 13.07
C TYR A 217 -11.62 4.28 12.04
N THR A 218 -10.31 4.32 12.33
CA THR A 218 -9.29 4.79 11.38
C THR A 218 -8.51 3.60 10.83
N VAL A 219 -8.30 3.60 9.52
CA VAL A 219 -7.56 2.57 8.79
C VAL A 219 -6.11 3.01 8.63
N GLN A 220 -5.17 2.11 8.94
CA GLN A 220 -3.71 2.35 8.95
C GLN A 220 -3.00 1.70 7.76
#